data_AF-A0A7D9D557-F1
#
_entry.id   AF-A0A7D9D557-F1
#
_cell.length_a   1.000
_cell.length_b   1.000
_cell.length_c   1.000
_cell.angle_alpha   90.00
_cell.angle_beta   90.00
_cell.angle_gamma   90.00
#
_symmetry.space_group_name_H-M   'P 1'
#
loop_
_entity.id
_entity.type
_entity.pdbx_description
1 polymer ?
#
loop_
_entity_poly.entity_id
_entity_poly.type
_entity_poly.pdbx_seq_one_letter_code
_entity_poly.pdbx_strand_id
1 'polypeptide(L)'
;AREREKYDNLADLYAVINTLQQLEKAYIRDCVTPKEYTGACSKLLVQYKAAFRQVKGEEFPTVDTFVKKYRLDCPAALERIKEDRPITIRDDKGNTSKCIADIVSLFITLMDKLKLGFTSMDELHPDMRDLLDSMNHLSIISSDFEGKQKVTEWMNTLNTMQVSDKLS
;
A
#
# COMPACT_ATOMS: atom_id res chain seq x y z
N ALA A 1 17.18 27.21 26.97
CA ALA A 1 17.49 25.96 26.22
C ALA A 1 16.22 25.13 26.02
N ARG A 2 15.61 24.61 27.09
CA ARG A 2 14.41 23.75 27.03
C ARG A 2 13.18 24.36 26.35
N GLU A 3 12.89 25.64 26.58
CA GLU A 3 11.77 26.31 25.87
C GLU A 3 12.03 26.47 24.38
N ARG A 4 13.27 26.79 24.00
CA ARG A 4 13.65 26.92 22.60
C ARG A 4 13.48 25.59 21.86
N GLU A 5 14.00 24.51 22.43
CA GLU A 5 13.82 23.16 21.90
C GLU A 5 12.34 22.75 21.80
N LYS A 6 11.51 23.12 22.78
CA LYS A 6 10.06 22.92 22.70
C LYS A 6 9.48 23.61 21.45
N TYR A 7 9.80 24.88 21.22
CA TYR A 7 9.30 25.62 20.06
C TYR A 7 9.87 25.12 18.74
N ASP A 8 11.12 24.68 18.71
CA ASP A 8 11.73 24.05 17.55
C ASP A 8 10.96 22.77 17.16
N ASN A 9 10.65 21.90 18.13
CA ASN A 9 9.85 20.69 17.89
C ASN A 9 8.41 21.00 17.42
N LEU A 10 7.79 22.04 17.99
CA LEU A 10 6.45 22.49 17.56
C LEU A 10 6.49 23.04 16.12
N ALA A 11 7.52 23.79 15.77
CA ALA A 11 7.72 24.34 14.43
C ALA A 11 7.96 23.23 13.40
N ASP A 12 8.76 22.22 13.74
CA ASP A 12 9.00 21.06 12.88
C ASP A 12 7.70 20.29 12.60
N LEU A 13 6.90 19.99 13.64
CA LEU A 13 5.61 19.35 13.46
C LEU A 13 4.67 20.18 12.58
N TYR A 14 4.60 21.49 12.82
CA TYR A 14 3.80 22.42 12.00
C TYR A 14 4.23 22.37 10.54
N ALA A 15 5.53 22.45 10.28
CA ALA A 15 6.10 22.45 8.94
C ALA A 15 5.80 21.14 8.20
N VAL A 16 5.95 19.99 8.87
CA VAL A 16 5.65 18.68 8.27
C VAL A 16 4.17 18.55 7.90
N ILE A 17 3.25 18.92 8.79
CA ILE A 17 1.80 18.85 8.52
C ILE A 17 1.43 19.76 7.34
N ASN A 18 1.93 20.99 7.33
CA ASN A 18 1.65 21.93 6.24
C ASN A 18 2.26 21.46 4.90
N THR A 19 3.47 20.88 4.94
CA THR A 19 4.11 20.31 3.75
C THR A 19 3.30 19.14 3.18
N LEU A 20 2.81 18.24 4.05
CA LEU A 20 1.93 17.14 3.65
C LEU A 20 0.64 17.68 3.01
N GLN A 21 0.04 18.73 3.58
CA GLN A 21 -1.15 19.37 3.02
C GLN A 21 -0.92 19.94 1.61
N GLN A 22 0.24 20.57 1.37
CA GLN A 22 0.57 21.09 0.04
C GLN A 22 0.88 19.98 -0.95
N LEU A 23 1.52 18.88 -0.50
CA LEU A 23 1.77 17.71 -1.34
C LEU A 23 0.45 17.08 -1.81
N GLU A 24 -0.52 16.90 -0.91
CA GLU A 24 -1.86 16.40 -1.27
C GLU A 24 -2.54 17.29 -2.31
N LYS A 25 -2.51 18.62 -2.10
CA LYS A 25 -3.08 19.57 -3.06
C LYS A 25 -2.37 19.55 -4.41
N ALA A 26 -1.05 19.39 -4.42
CA ALA A 26 -0.26 19.32 -5.65
C ALA A 26 -0.62 18.05 -6.44
N TYR A 27 -0.81 16.92 -5.76
CA TYR A 27 -1.24 15.68 -6.39
C TYR A 27 -2.66 15.77 -6.97
N ILE A 28 -3.62 16.34 -6.22
CA ILE A 28 -5.00 16.58 -6.70
C ILE A 28 -5.01 17.47 -7.95
N ARG A 29 -4.07 18.40 -8.06
CA ARG A 29 -3.92 19.31 -9.21
C ARG A 29 -3.04 18.74 -10.33
N ASP A 30 -2.70 17.45 -10.26
CA ASP A 30 -1.87 16.74 -11.25
C ASP A 30 -0.51 17.41 -11.50
N CYS A 31 0.05 18.05 -10.46
CA CYS A 31 1.33 18.75 -10.53
C CYS A 31 2.54 17.85 -10.20
N VAL A 32 2.29 16.63 -9.73
CA VAL A 32 3.31 15.67 -9.26
C VAL A 32 2.91 14.27 -9.72
N THR A 33 3.87 13.50 -10.23
CA THR A 33 3.58 12.14 -10.70
C THR A 33 3.22 11.20 -9.55
N PRO A 34 2.44 10.12 -9.79
CA PRO A 34 2.09 9.16 -8.74
C PRO A 34 3.30 8.56 -8.01
N LYS A 35 4.40 8.29 -8.73
CA LYS A 35 5.62 7.71 -8.17
C LYS A 35 6.31 8.68 -7.20
N GLU A 36 6.47 9.94 -7.61
CA GLU A 36 7.08 10.99 -6.77
C GLU A 36 6.22 11.30 -5.55
N TYR A 37 4.90 11.43 -5.75
CA TYR A 37 3.94 11.64 -4.68
C TYR A 37 4.03 10.52 -3.63
N THR A 38 3.99 9.25 -4.07
CA THR A 38 3.99 8.09 -3.15
C THR A 38 5.25 8.06 -2.28
N GLY A 39 6.43 8.29 -2.89
CA GLY A 39 7.69 8.35 -2.15
C GLY A 39 7.75 9.53 -1.17
N ALA A 40 7.35 10.72 -1.61
CA ALA A 40 7.35 11.92 -0.77
C ALA A 40 6.35 11.83 0.40
N CYS A 41 5.13 11.37 0.13
CA CYS A 41 4.07 11.21 1.13
C CYS A 41 4.47 10.17 2.18
N SER A 42 5.01 9.02 1.77
CA SER A 42 5.50 7.99 2.70
C SER A 42 6.58 8.52 3.65
N LYS A 43 7.53 9.30 3.11
CA LYS A 43 8.59 9.93 3.90
C LYS A 43 8.04 10.96 4.89
N LEU A 44 7.10 11.81 4.45
CA LEU A 44 6.47 12.82 5.29
C LEU A 44 5.64 12.20 6.42
N LEU A 45 4.94 11.08 6.17
CA LEU A 45 4.19 10.36 7.22
C LEU A 45 5.12 9.80 8.31
N VAL A 46 6.28 9.25 7.93
CA VAL A 46 7.30 8.81 8.90
C VAL A 46 7.86 9.99 9.70
N GLN A 47 8.17 11.10 9.04
CA GLN A 47 8.65 12.33 9.69
C GLN A 47 7.61 12.92 10.63
N TYR A 48 6.34 12.92 10.22
CA TYR A 48 5.22 13.36 11.05
C TYR A 48 5.14 12.54 12.33
N LYS A 49 5.22 11.20 12.27
CA LYS A 49 5.20 10.36 13.47
C LYS A 49 6.34 10.70 14.43
N ALA A 50 7.54 10.92 13.90
CA ALA A 50 8.70 11.30 14.70
C ALA A 50 8.53 12.69 15.35
N ALA A 51 8.10 13.69 14.58
CA ALA A 51 7.84 15.04 15.08
C ALA A 51 6.69 15.05 16.12
N PHE A 52 5.60 14.34 15.85
CA PHE A 52 4.47 14.27 16.77
C PHE A 52 4.84 13.59 18.08
N ARG A 53 5.70 12.56 18.07
CA ARG A 53 6.21 11.94 19.31
C ARG A 53 6.97 12.92 20.21
N GLN A 54 7.66 13.90 19.64
CA GLN A 54 8.39 14.92 20.40
C GLN A 54 7.47 15.99 20.99
N VAL A 55 6.31 16.22 20.36
CA VAL A 55 5.32 17.23 20.79
C VAL A 55 4.23 16.62 21.68
N LYS A 56 4.01 15.31 21.60
CA LYS A 56 2.94 14.61 22.31
C LYS A 56 3.09 14.76 23.81
N GLY A 57 2.03 15.23 24.45
CA GLY A 57 1.97 15.45 25.89
C GLY A 57 0.56 15.87 26.32
N GLU A 58 0.42 16.35 27.56
CA GLU A 58 -0.89 16.80 28.09
C GLU A 58 -1.50 17.95 27.25
N GLU A 59 -0.65 18.83 26.71
CA GLU A 59 -1.07 19.95 25.87
C GLU A 59 -1.56 19.49 24.48
N PHE A 60 -0.95 18.42 23.95
CA PHE A 60 -1.20 17.90 22.60
C PHE A 60 -1.35 16.36 22.62
N PRO A 61 -2.47 15.82 23.12
CA PRO A 61 -2.69 14.38 23.14
C PRO A 61 -2.91 13.79 21.75
N THR A 62 -3.52 14.55 20.83
CA THR A 62 -3.79 14.17 19.44
C THR A 62 -3.37 15.27 18.48
N VAL A 63 -3.24 14.92 17.20
CA VAL A 63 -2.94 15.91 16.14
C VAL A 63 -4.06 16.93 15.99
N ASP A 64 -5.32 16.54 16.21
CA ASP A 64 -6.47 17.44 16.13
C ASP A 64 -6.37 18.60 17.11
N THR A 65 -5.88 18.36 18.34
CA THR A 65 -5.72 19.44 19.32
C THR A 65 -4.61 20.41 18.90
N PHE A 66 -3.53 19.90 18.29
CA PHE A 66 -2.45 20.72 17.75
C PHE A 66 -2.93 21.61 16.59
N VAL A 67 -3.58 21.00 15.60
CA VAL A 67 -4.13 21.69 14.41
C VAL A 67 -5.14 22.75 14.82
N LYS A 68 -6.02 22.46 15.78
CA LYS A 68 -6.99 23.42 16.30
C LYS A 68 -6.32 24.58 17.04
N LYS A 69 -5.31 24.31 17.88
CA LYS A 69 -4.61 25.34 18.65
C LYS A 69 -3.89 26.34 17.75
N TYR A 70 -3.18 25.85 16.75
CA TYR A 70 -2.40 26.67 15.82
C TYR A 70 -3.18 27.06 14.55
N ARG A 71 -4.47 26.72 14.48
CA ARG A 71 -5.39 27.07 13.37
C ARG A 71 -4.88 26.62 12.00
N LEU A 72 -4.30 25.41 11.92
CA LEU A 72 -3.92 24.83 10.64
C LEU A 72 -5.16 24.37 9.87
N ASP A 73 -5.35 24.86 8.65
CA ASP A 73 -6.37 24.34 7.74
C ASP A 73 -5.77 23.24 6.85
N CYS A 74 -5.73 22.02 7.38
CA CYS A 74 -5.03 20.88 6.78
C CYS A 74 -5.90 19.61 6.64
N PRO A 75 -7.12 19.68 6.07
CA PRO A 75 -8.03 18.53 6.01
C PRO A 75 -7.46 17.34 5.22
N ALA A 76 -6.74 17.56 4.13
CA ALA A 76 -6.18 16.48 3.32
C ALA A 76 -5.02 15.78 4.06
N ALA A 77 -4.14 16.54 4.70
CA ALA A 77 -3.08 15.98 5.54
C ALA A 77 -3.63 15.17 6.71
N LEU A 78 -4.69 15.64 7.37
CA LEU A 78 -5.33 14.91 8.48
C LEU A 78 -5.88 13.56 8.03
N GLU A 79 -6.57 13.50 6.89
CA GLU A 79 -7.05 12.22 6.34
C GLU A 79 -5.90 11.27 6.01
N ARG A 80 -4.81 11.77 5.41
CA ARG A 80 -3.61 10.94 5.16
C ARG A 80 -2.94 10.44 6.43
N ILE A 81 -2.83 11.29 7.45
CA ILE A 81 -2.28 10.94 8.77
C ILE A 81 -3.14 9.86 9.43
N LYS A 82 -4.46 9.96 9.30
CA LYS A 82 -5.42 8.99 9.86
C LYS A 82 -5.36 7.64 9.15
N GLU A 83 -5.21 7.64 7.82
CA GLU A 83 -5.03 6.41 7.04
C GLU A 83 -3.62 5.81 7.11
N ASP A 84 -2.63 6.63 7.49
CA ASP A 84 -1.22 6.28 7.61
C ASP A 84 -0.59 5.72 6.32
N ARG A 85 -1.06 6.19 5.16
CA ARG A 85 -0.55 5.79 3.85
C ARG A 85 -0.87 6.83 2.76
N PRO A 86 -0.06 6.91 1.69
CA PRO A 86 -0.39 7.69 0.49
C PRO A 86 -1.70 7.23 -0.16
N ILE A 87 -2.44 8.13 -0.81
CA ILE A 87 -3.72 7.81 -1.47
C ILE A 87 -3.58 6.79 -2.62
N THR A 88 -2.37 6.68 -3.18
CA THR A 88 -2.01 5.73 -4.23
C THR A 88 -1.89 4.29 -3.71
N ILE A 89 -1.66 4.10 -2.41
CA ILE A 89 -1.57 2.78 -1.78
C ILE A 89 -2.95 2.42 -1.26
N ARG A 90 -3.58 1.43 -1.90
CA ARG A 90 -4.87 0.89 -1.45
C ARG A 90 -4.64 -0.01 -0.24
N ASP A 91 -5.59 0.08 0.69
CA ASP A 91 -5.68 -0.80 1.85
C ASP A 91 -6.31 -2.12 1.46
N ASP A 92 -5.68 -3.24 1.82
CA ASP A 92 -6.33 -4.54 1.76
C ASP A 92 -7.35 -4.71 2.93
N LYS A 93 -7.54 -3.66 3.77
CA LYS A 93 -8.44 -3.59 4.93
C LYS A 93 -8.15 -4.67 5.97
N GLY A 94 -6.88 -5.00 6.18
CA GLY A 94 -6.47 -6.11 7.05
C GLY A 94 -6.64 -7.49 6.43
N ASN A 95 -7.04 -7.60 5.16
CA ASN A 95 -7.03 -8.87 4.43
C ASN A 95 -5.65 -9.28 3.94
N THR A 96 -4.58 -8.53 4.18
CA THR A 96 -3.23 -8.89 3.70
C THR A 96 -2.84 -10.30 4.16
N SER A 97 -3.03 -10.64 5.44
CA SER A 97 -2.75 -11.99 5.96
C SER A 97 -3.64 -13.06 5.33
N LYS A 98 -4.90 -12.71 5.02
CA LYS A 98 -5.84 -13.59 4.33
C LYS A 98 -5.42 -13.81 2.88
N CYS A 99 -5.14 -12.74 2.13
CA CYS A 99 -4.61 -12.81 0.76
C CYS A 99 -3.31 -13.61 0.70
N ILE A 100 -2.39 -13.42 1.66
CA ILE A 100 -1.17 -14.23 1.73
C ILE A 100 -1.52 -15.72 1.92
N ALA A 101 -2.43 -16.04 2.85
CA ALA A 101 -2.86 -17.41 3.07
C ALA A 101 -3.54 -18.02 1.83
N ASP A 102 -4.40 -17.26 1.16
CA ASP A 102 -5.10 -17.67 -0.06
C ASP A 102 -4.10 -17.93 -1.21
N ILE A 103 -3.15 -17.02 -1.43
CA ILE A 103 -2.08 -17.18 -2.43
C ILE A 103 -1.23 -18.42 -2.14
N VAL A 104 -0.81 -18.61 -0.89
CA VAL A 104 -0.01 -19.78 -0.48
C VAL A 104 -0.81 -21.06 -0.69
N SER A 105 -2.09 -21.07 -0.31
CA SER A 105 -2.97 -22.22 -0.52
C SER A 105 -3.11 -22.56 -1.99
N LEU A 106 -3.34 -21.57 -2.86
CA LEU A 106 -3.49 -21.76 -4.31
C LEU A 106 -2.21 -22.29 -4.95
N PHE A 107 -1.03 -21.82 -4.53
CA PHE A 107 0.25 -22.39 -4.98
C PHE A 107 0.41 -23.86 -4.59
N ILE A 108 0.04 -24.23 -3.35
CA ILE A 108 0.08 -25.63 -2.89
C ILE A 108 -0.89 -26.48 -3.71
N THR A 109 -2.13 -26.01 -3.90
CA THR A 109 -3.16 -26.70 -4.69
C THR A 109 -2.70 -26.95 -6.13
N LEU A 110 -2.16 -25.94 -6.81
CA LEU A 110 -1.64 -26.08 -8.17
C LEU A 110 -0.45 -27.05 -8.24
N MET A 111 0.47 -26.95 -7.29
CA MET A 111 1.63 -27.86 -7.22
C MET A 111 1.20 -29.31 -7.00
N ASP A 112 0.22 -29.55 -6.14
CA ASP A 112 -0.29 -30.89 -5.85
C ASP A 112 -1.09 -31.45 -7.02
N LYS A 113 -1.88 -30.62 -7.73
CA LYS A 113 -2.52 -31.01 -9.00
C LYS A 113 -1.49 -31.52 -10.02
N LEU A 114 -0.42 -30.77 -10.24
CA LEU A 114 0.64 -31.17 -11.16
C LEU A 114 1.32 -32.48 -10.73
N LYS A 115 1.62 -32.65 -9.44
CA LYS A 115 2.22 -33.90 -8.91
C LYS A 115 1.31 -35.12 -9.07
N LEU A 116 -0.01 -34.92 -9.03
CA LEU A 116 -1.01 -35.97 -9.25
C LEU A 116 -1.28 -36.25 -10.73
N GLY A 117 -0.65 -35.50 -11.66
CA GLY A 117 -0.77 -35.70 -13.10
C GLY A 117 -1.92 -34.92 -13.77
N PHE A 118 -2.59 -34.04 -13.03
CA PHE A 118 -3.58 -33.11 -13.59
C PHE A 118 -2.83 -32.10 -14.46
N THR A 119 -3.06 -32.15 -15.76
CA THR A 119 -2.28 -31.41 -16.77
C THR A 119 -3.16 -30.76 -17.83
N SER A 120 -4.48 -30.99 -17.80
CA SER A 120 -5.37 -30.35 -18.77
C SER A 120 -5.65 -28.89 -18.42
N MET A 121 -5.91 -28.10 -19.47
CA MET A 121 -6.16 -26.67 -19.36
C MET A 121 -7.35 -26.38 -18.42
N ASP A 122 -8.45 -27.10 -18.56
CA ASP A 122 -9.67 -26.93 -17.77
C ASP A 122 -9.48 -27.22 -16.28
N GLU A 123 -8.57 -28.12 -15.93
CA GLU A 123 -8.26 -28.48 -14.54
C GLU A 123 -7.37 -27.45 -13.83
N LEU A 124 -6.48 -26.79 -14.57
CA LEU A 124 -5.47 -25.87 -14.02
C LEU A 124 -5.88 -24.40 -14.12
N HIS A 125 -6.64 -24.03 -15.16
CA HIS A 125 -7.01 -22.64 -15.45
C HIS A 125 -7.77 -21.94 -14.32
N PRO A 126 -8.77 -22.53 -13.65
CA PRO A 126 -9.50 -21.87 -12.58
C PRO A 126 -8.59 -21.44 -11.42
N ASP A 127 -7.76 -22.36 -10.92
CA ASP A 127 -6.86 -22.08 -9.79
C ASP A 127 -5.77 -21.08 -10.18
N MET A 128 -5.26 -21.16 -11.42
CA MET A 128 -4.28 -20.21 -11.95
C MET A 128 -4.85 -18.80 -12.06
N ARG A 129 -6.12 -18.67 -12.46
CA ARG A 129 -6.83 -17.40 -12.51
C ARG A 129 -7.01 -16.82 -11.11
N ASP A 130 -7.50 -17.62 -10.18
CA ASP A 130 -7.72 -17.21 -8.80
C ASP A 130 -6.40 -16.81 -8.12
N LEU A 131 -5.30 -17.49 -8.45
CA LEU A 131 -3.96 -17.13 -7.98
C LEU A 131 -3.54 -15.76 -8.50
N LEU A 132 -3.67 -15.54 -9.81
CA LEU A 132 -3.30 -14.26 -10.44
C LEU A 132 -4.13 -13.09 -9.87
N ASP A 133 -5.44 -13.28 -9.71
CA ASP A 133 -6.34 -12.27 -9.14
C ASP A 133 -6.00 -11.99 -7.68
N SER A 134 -5.72 -13.02 -6.88
CA SER A 134 -5.28 -12.87 -5.49
C SER A 134 -3.95 -12.12 -5.38
N MET A 135 -2.99 -12.41 -6.27
CA MET A 135 -1.72 -11.68 -6.36
C MET A 135 -1.88 -10.24 -6.88
N ASN A 136 -2.92 -9.96 -7.66
CA ASN A 136 -3.26 -8.60 -8.10
C ASN A 136 -3.87 -7.76 -6.98
N HIS A 137 -4.63 -8.39 -6.08
CA HIS A 137 -5.24 -7.72 -4.94
C HIS A 137 -4.26 -7.45 -3.80
N LEU A 138 -3.18 -8.22 -3.70
CA LEU A 138 -2.19 -8.05 -2.63
C LEU A 138 -1.28 -6.84 -2.88
N SER A 139 -1.59 -5.72 -2.25
CA SER A 139 -0.94 -4.41 -2.46
C SER A 139 0.56 -4.35 -2.13
N ILE A 140 1.06 -5.26 -1.29
CA ILE A 140 2.49 -5.39 -0.99
C ILE A 140 3.29 -5.99 -2.17
N ILE A 141 2.64 -6.71 -3.09
CA ILE A 141 3.31 -7.23 -4.28
C ILE A 141 3.37 -6.11 -5.32
N SER A 142 4.59 -5.60 -5.54
CA SER A 142 4.85 -4.63 -6.61
C SER A 142 4.52 -5.20 -7.99
N SER A 143 4.17 -4.33 -8.93
CA SER A 143 3.83 -4.72 -10.31
C SER A 143 5.00 -5.37 -11.08
N ASP A 144 6.23 -5.10 -10.67
CA ASP A 144 7.47 -5.66 -11.23
C ASP A 144 7.96 -6.93 -10.50
N PHE A 145 7.17 -7.46 -9.56
CA PHE A 145 7.52 -8.69 -8.86
C PHE A 145 7.64 -9.88 -9.83
N GLU A 146 8.79 -10.53 -9.85
CA GLU A 146 9.12 -11.63 -10.77
C GLU A 146 8.06 -12.76 -10.73
N GLY A 147 7.64 -13.16 -9.53
CA GLY A 147 6.63 -14.22 -9.38
C GLY A 147 5.30 -13.86 -10.04
N LYS A 148 4.91 -12.59 -10.03
CA LYS A 148 3.68 -12.11 -10.67
C LYS A 148 3.80 -12.13 -12.19
N GLN A 149 4.96 -11.78 -12.73
CA GLN A 149 5.24 -11.89 -14.15
C GLN A 149 5.18 -13.35 -14.61
N LYS A 150 5.79 -14.27 -13.85
CA LYS A 150 5.77 -15.71 -14.14
C LYS A 150 4.37 -16.31 -14.13
N VAL A 151 3.55 -16.01 -13.11
CA VAL A 151 2.16 -16.47 -13.05
C VAL A 151 1.33 -15.91 -14.21
N THR A 152 1.59 -14.65 -14.62
CA THR A 152 0.96 -14.05 -15.79
C THR A 152 1.36 -14.76 -17.09
N GLU A 153 2.64 -15.09 -17.26
CA GLU A 153 3.14 -15.89 -18.40
C GLU A 153 2.44 -17.25 -18.46
N TRP A 154 2.38 -17.97 -17.34
CA TRP A 154 1.69 -19.27 -17.26
C TRP A 154 0.20 -19.17 -17.59
N MET A 155 -0.48 -18.15 -17.06
CA MET A 155 -1.89 -17.90 -17.35
C MET A 155 -2.11 -17.58 -18.84
N ASN A 156 -1.21 -16.83 -19.46
CA ASN A 156 -1.26 -16.55 -20.90
C ASN A 156 -1.08 -17.83 -21.72
N THR A 157 -0.15 -18.71 -21.33
CA THR A 157 0.01 -20.02 -21.98
C THR A 157 -1.29 -20.82 -21.92
N LEU A 158 -1.92 -20.94 -20.75
CA LEU A 158 -3.19 -21.65 -20.60
C LEU A 158 -4.32 -21.00 -21.41
N ASN A 159 -4.37 -19.67 -21.51
CA ASN A 159 -5.36 -18.97 -22.33
C ASN A 159 -5.20 -19.24 -23.85
N THR A 160 -4.02 -19.64 -24.31
CA THR A 160 -3.78 -20.01 -25.73
C THR A 160 -4.16 -21.45 -26.05
N MET A 161 -4.36 -22.29 -25.03
CA MET A 161 -4.68 -23.71 -25.14
C MET A 161 -6.20 -23.93 -25.30
N GLN A 162 -6.59 -24.95 -26.05
CA GLN A 162 -7.96 -25.44 -26.05
C GLN A 162 -8.27 -26.13 -24.71
N VAL A 163 -9.54 -26.21 -24.35
CA VAL A 163 -10.03 -26.82 -23.10
C VAL A 163 -9.48 -28.24 -22.89
N SER A 164 -9.35 -29.02 -23.98
CA SER A 164 -8.85 -30.39 -23.95
C SER A 164 -7.32 -30.53 -23.99
N ASP A 165 -6.60 -29.43 -24.22
CA ASP A 165 -5.15 -29.48 -24.39
C ASP A 165 -4.49 -29.71 -23.03
N LYS A 166 -3.38 -30.46 -23.06
CA LYS A 166 -2.59 -30.79 -21.88
C LYS A 166 -1.22 -30.13 -21.94
N LEU A 167 -0.70 -29.76 -20.78
CA LEU A 167 0.70 -29.35 -20.63
C LEU A 167 1.61 -30.53 -21.00
N SER A 168 2.59 -30.25 -21.86
CA SER A 168 3.60 -31.20 -22.34
C SER A 168 4.90 -31.11 -21.55
#